data_AF-A0A963KT26-F1
#
_entry.id   AF-A0A963KT26-F1
#
_cell.length_a   1.000
_cell.length_b   1.000
_cell.length_c   1.000
_cell.angle_alpha   90.00
_cell.angle_beta   90.00
_cell.angle_gamma   90.00
#
_symmetry.space_group_name_H-M   'P 1'
#
loop_
_entity.id
_entity.type
_entity.pdbx_description
1 polymer ?
#
loop_
_entity_poly.entity_id
_entity_poly.type
_entity_poly.pdbx_seq_one_letter_code
_entity_poly.pdbx_strand_id
1 'polypeptide(L)' 'MKPHPWFNPPVRRHLTTAFCVIWLLVEFASAGTASLWVLIAAAAVAWCVWDFYLAGHYPVIEPTDGKP' A
#
# COMPACT_ATOMS: atom_id res chain seq x y z
N MET A 1 2.14 4.10 17.33
CA MET A 1 0.73 4.49 17.06
C MET A 1 -0.07 3.21 16.86
N LYS A 2 -1.35 3.14 17.27
CA LYS A 2 -2.17 1.94 17.02
C LYS A 2 -2.53 1.86 15.53
N PRO A 3 -2.34 0.71 14.84
CA PRO A 3 -2.70 0.56 13.44
C PRO A 3 -4.20 0.77 13.23
N HIS A 4 -4.58 1.43 12.13
CA HIS A 4 -5.99 1.71 11.87
C HIS A 4 -6.77 0.42 11.54
N PRO A 5 -7.91 0.13 12.19
CA PRO A 5 -8.63 -1.15 12.05
C PRO A 5 -9.02 -1.49 10.62
N TRP A 6 -9.22 -0.48 9.77
CA TRP A 6 -9.61 -0.69 8.37
C TRP A 6 -8.54 -1.44 7.57
N PHE A 7 -7.25 -1.27 7.88
CA PHE A 7 -6.12 -1.87 7.15
C PHE A 7 -5.67 -3.20 7.76
N ASN A 8 -6.26 -3.67 8.86
CA ASN A 8 -5.94 -4.99 9.42
C ASN A 8 -6.13 -6.12 8.40
N PRO A 9 -7.25 -6.19 7.64
CA PRO A 9 -7.40 -7.19 6.59
C PRO A 9 -6.30 -7.04 5.51
N PRO A 10 -5.52 -8.10 5.21
CA PRO A 10 -4.42 -8.03 4.23
C PRO A 10 -4.91 -7.60 2.85
N VAL A 11 -6.11 -8.05 2.45
CA VAL A 11 -6.74 -7.69 1.17
C VAL A 11 -6.81 -6.18 0.97
N ARG A 12 -7.18 -5.42 2.00
CA ARG A 12 -7.34 -3.96 1.88
C ARG A 12 -6.01 -3.26 1.69
N ARG A 13 -4.95 -3.74 2.35
CA ARG A 13 -3.57 -3.25 2.16
C ARG A 13 -3.12 -3.47 0.72
N HIS A 14 -3.37 -4.66 0.17
CA HIS A 14 -3.04 -4.97 -1.23
C HIS A 14 -3.82 -4.08 -2.21
N LEU A 15 -5.13 -3.93 -2.02
CA LEU A 15 -5.96 -3.09 -2.89
C LEU A 15 -5.54 -1.61 -2.87
N THR A 16 -5.26 -1.05 -1.69
CA THR A 16 -4.78 0.33 -1.57
C THR A 16 -3.41 0.50 -2.23
N THR A 17 -2.49 -0.43 -1.98
CA THR A 17 -1.15 -0.38 -2.60
C THR A 17 -1.25 -0.46 -4.12
N ALA A 18 -2.05 -1.39 -4.64
CA ALA A 18 -2.28 -1.56 -6.07
C ALA A 18 -2.89 -0.31 -6.70
N PHE A 19 -3.87 0.32 -6.04
CA PHE A 19 -4.45 1.57 -6.51
C PHE A 19 -3.41 2.69 -6.62
N CYS A 20 -2.55 2.87 -5.61
CA CYS A 20 -1.48 3.86 -5.66
C CYS A 20 -0.47 3.58 -6.79
N VAL A 21 -0.11 2.31 -7.02
CA VAL A 21 0.78 1.92 -8.13
C VAL A 21 0.14 2.20 -9.48
N ILE A 22 -1.13 1.85 -9.66
CA ILE A 22 -1.86 2.12 -10.90
C ILE A 22 -1.92 3.63 -11.15
N TRP A 23 -2.22 4.44 -10.12
CA TRP A 23 -2.27 5.89 -10.27
C TRP A 23 -0.91 6.48 -10.63
N LEU A 24 0.17 6.00 -10.00
CA LEU A 24 1.54 6.39 -10.35
C LEU A 24 1.83 6.10 -11.83
N LEU A 25 1.47 4.93 -12.34
CA LEU A 25 1.69 4.57 -13.75
C LEU A 25 0.90 5.47 -14.70
N VAL A 26 -0.35 5.83 -14.33
CA VAL A 26 -1.17 6.77 -15.10
C VAL A 26 -0.51 8.15 -15.16
N GLU A 27 -0.07 8.69 -14.02
CA GLU A 27 0.61 10.00 -13.95
C GLU A 27 1.93 10.00 -14.72
N PHE A 28 2.67 8.89 -14.65
CA PHE A 28 3.93 8.74 -15.38
C PHE A 28 3.70 8.76 -16.89
N ALA A 29 2.62 8.14 -17.36
CA ALA A 29 2.24 8.11 -18.76
C ALA A 29 1.63 9.42 -19.27
N SER A 30 0.93 10.18 -18.41
CA SER A 30 0.23 11.41 -18.80
C SER A 30 1.09 12.68 -18.67
N ALA A 31 1.87 12.81 -17.60
CA ALA A 31 2.56 14.05 -17.23
C ALA A 31 4.10 13.95 -17.29
N GLY A 32 4.63 12.73 -17.42
CA GLY A 32 6.07 12.49 -17.47
C GLY A 32 6.77 12.50 -16.10
N THR A 33 8.03 12.06 -16.09
CA THR A 33 8.83 11.77 -14.88
C THR A 33 9.04 12.94 -13.93
N ALA A 34 9.06 14.17 -14.45
CA ALA A 34 9.37 15.38 -13.67
C ALA A 34 8.10 16.08 -13.12
N SER A 35 6.92 15.50 -13.30
CA SER A 35 5.68 16.04 -12.75
C SER A 35 5.67 15.94 -11.22
N LEU A 36 5.24 17.00 -10.54
CA LEU A 36 5.01 17.00 -9.09
C LEU A 36 4.05 15.85 -8.68
N TRP A 37 3.07 15.55 -9.52
CA TRP A 37 2.09 14.49 -9.26
C TRP A 37 2.71 13.09 -9.30
N VAL A 38 3.71 12.87 -10.16
CA VAL A 38 4.47 11.62 -10.18
C VAL A 38 5.27 11.45 -8.90
N LEU A 39 5.90 12.51 -8.39
CA LEU A 39 6.63 12.47 -7.13
C LEU A 39 5.71 12.18 -5.94
N ILE A 40 4.53 12.81 -5.90
CA ILE A 40 3.53 12.56 -4.85
C ILE A 40 3.02 11.12 -4.91
N ALA A 41 2.67 10.63 -6.10
CA ALA A 41 2.21 9.26 -6.27
C ALA A 41 3.31 8.24 -5.91
N ALA A 42 4.58 8.52 -6.26
CA ALA A 42 5.72 7.67 -5.90
C ALA A 42 5.94 7.64 -4.39
N ALA A 43 5.87 8.80 -3.72
CA ALA A 43 5.95 8.89 -2.27
C ALA A 43 4.80 8.13 -1.59
N ALA A 44 3.58 8.20 -2.15
CA ALA A 44 2.43 7.46 -1.62
C ALA A 44 2.61 5.93 -1.75
N VAL A 45 3.14 5.46 -2.87
CA VAL A 45 3.48 4.03 -3.05
C VAL A 45 4.55 3.61 -2.05
N ALA A 46 5.64 4.37 -1.92
CA ALA A 46 6.71 4.08 -0.97
C ALA A 46 6.19 4.04 0.48
N TRP A 47 5.29 4.95 0.85
CA TRP A 47 4.66 4.98 2.16
C TRP A 47 3.78 3.76 2.41
N CYS A 48 2.95 3.36 1.44
CA CYS A 48 2.13 2.16 1.55
C CYS A 48 2.99 0.90 1.72
N VAL A 49 4.10 0.80 0.98
CA VAL A 49 5.03 -0.33 1.08
C VAL A 49 5.67 -0.37 2.48
N TRP A 50 6.16 0.77 2.95
CA TRP A 50 6.77 0.87 4.28
C TRP A 50 5.77 0.53 5.38
N ASP A 51 4.62 1.20 5.43
CA ASP A 51 3.66 1.09 6.53
C ASP A 51 2.99 -0.30 6.58
N PHE A 52 2.55 -0.82 5.43
CA PHE A 52 1.77 -2.06 5.39
C PHE A 52 2.63 -3.33 5.47
N TYR A 53 3.89 -3.28 5.03
CA TYR A 53 4.70 -4.49 4.87
C TYR A 53 6.06 -4.46 5.61
N LEU A 54 6.69 -3.30 5.80
CA LEU A 54 8.04 -3.22 6.39
C LEU A 54 8.04 -2.78 7.86
N ALA A 55 7.13 -1.90 8.26
CA ALA A 55 7.10 -1.31 9.59
C ALA A 55 6.62 -2.26 10.70
N GLY A 56 6.16 -3.47 10.34
CA GLY A 56 5.66 -4.45 11.31
C GLY A 56 4.35 -4.05 12.00
N HIS A 57 3.67 -2.99 11.52
CA HIS A 57 2.40 -2.52 12.09
C HIS A 57 1.24 -3.51 11.89
N TYR A 58 1.32 -4.35 10.87
CA TYR A 58 0.26 -5.26 10.48
C TYR A 58 0.78 -6.71 10.36
N PRO A 59 0.93 -7.44 11.48
CA PRO A 59 1.41 -8.81 11.45
C PRO A 59 0.49 -9.68 10.58
N VAL A 60 1.10 -10.58 9.80
CA VAL A 60 0.36 -11.60 9.06
C VAL A 60 -0.21 -12.56 10.09
N ILE A 61 -1.54 -12.61 10.18
CA ILE A 61 -2.22 -13.65 10.96
C ILE A 61 -2.18 -14.88 10.06
N GLU A 62 -1.29 -15.82 10.38
CA GLU A 62 -1.32 -17.11 9.71
C GLU A 62 -2.68 -17.75 9.96
N PRO A 63 -3.35 -18.31 8.92
CA PRO A 63 -4.51 -19.14 9.15
C PRO A 63 -4.07 -20.28 10.05
N THR A 64 -4.58 -20.38 11.27
CA THR A 64 -4.37 -21.55 12.11
C THR A 64 -4.83 -22.78 11.34
N ASP A 65 -3.90 -23.69 11.06
CA ASP A 65 -4.15 -25.01 10.46
C ASP A 65 -5.43 -25.63 11.05
N GLY A 66 -6.40 -25.86 10.18
CA GLY A 66 -7.80 -26.06 10.52
C GLY A 66 -8.09 -26.92 11.76
N LYS A 67 -8.64 -26.29 12.79
CA LYS A 67 -9.60 -26.94 13.69
C LYS A 67 -10.92 -26.17 13.65
N PRO A 68 -12.07 -26.88 13.70
CA PRO A 68 -13.37 -26.40 13.25
C PRO A 68 -13.88 -25.19 14.03
#